data_AF-R5KES1-F1
#
_entry.id   AF-R5KES1-F1
#
_cell.length_a   1.000
_cell.length_b   1.000
_cell.length_c   1.000
_cell.angle_alpha   90.00
_cell.angle_beta   90.00
_cell.angle_gamma   90.00
#
_symmetry.space_group_name_H-M   'P 1'
#
loop_
_entity.id
_entity.type
_entity.pdbx_description
1 polymer ?
#
loop_
_entity_poly.entity_id
_entity_poly.type
_entity_poly.pdbx_seq_one_letter_code
_entity_poly.pdbx_strand_id
1 'polypeptide(L)'
;MQITKINNTSFGNKTKTAEIFEIMLRKSFKSEMATDSIRVVAKDLYPNEKIVGRYKTYAYYGNKIVDTVTKERPDIINDVQVITDFLKKNKKISKQQFAEYMQQYINKYGENIDITV
;
A
#
# COMPACT_ATOMS: atom_id res chain seq x y z
N MET A 1 -13.34 -11.05 34.22
CA MET A 1 -12.93 -10.01 33.26
C MET A 1 -13.45 -10.39 31.89
N GLN A 2 -14.49 -9.72 31.39
CA GLN A 2 -14.88 -9.86 29.99
C GLN A 2 -13.87 -9.08 29.14
N ILE A 3 -13.16 -9.78 28.27
CA ILE A 3 -12.38 -9.16 27.21
C ILE A 3 -13.41 -8.71 26.17
N THR A 4 -13.81 -7.45 26.25
CA THR A 4 -14.60 -6.83 25.19
C THR A 4 -13.72 -6.82 23.95
N LYS A 5 -13.95 -7.77 23.04
CA LYS A 5 -13.46 -7.67 21.66
C LYS A 5 -14.00 -6.35 21.13
N ILE A 6 -13.13 -5.36 20.99
CA ILE A 6 -13.43 -4.17 20.22
C ILE A 6 -13.64 -4.68 18.80
N ASN A 7 -14.90 -4.76 18.38
CA ASN A 7 -15.26 -4.94 16.99
C ASN A 7 -14.63 -3.75 16.26
N ASN A 8 -13.50 -4.00 15.61
CA ASN A 8 -12.87 -3.06 14.70
C ASN A 8 -13.76 -3.01 13.45
N THR A 9 -14.89 -2.32 13.59
CA THR A 9 -15.85 -2.12 12.51
C THR A 9 -15.19 -1.17 11.53
N SER A 10 -14.44 -1.75 10.59
CA SER A 10 -13.85 -1.04 9.46
C SER A 10 -14.96 -0.48 8.59
N PHE A 11 -15.02 0.85 8.49
CA PHE A 11 -15.88 1.56 7.54
C PHE A 11 -15.14 1.96 6.24
N GLY A 12 -13.83 1.74 6.18
CA GLY A 12 -13.01 2.00 4.98
C GLY A 12 -13.00 0.83 4.01
N ASN A 13 -12.64 1.12 2.75
CA ASN A 13 -12.37 0.08 1.76
C ASN A 13 -11.10 -0.67 2.16
N LYS A 14 -11.19 -2.00 2.18
CA LYS A 14 -10.05 -2.87 2.52
C LYS A 14 -9.28 -3.19 1.26
N THR A 15 -7.97 -3.02 1.32
CA THR A 15 -7.09 -3.46 0.24
C THR A 15 -5.87 -4.17 0.82
N LYS A 16 -5.09 -4.83 -0.01
CA LYS A 16 -3.97 -5.62 0.49
C LYS A 16 -2.78 -4.74 0.87
N THR A 17 -2.19 -5.04 2.02
CA THR A 17 -1.07 -4.29 2.60
C THR A 17 0.14 -4.28 1.66
N ALA A 18 0.48 -5.43 1.07
CA ALA A 18 1.64 -5.55 0.20
C ALA A 18 1.55 -4.67 -1.06
N GLU A 19 0.36 -4.64 -1.68
CA GLU A 19 0.07 -3.85 -2.87
C GLU A 19 0.14 -2.35 -2.57
N ILE A 20 -0.31 -1.90 -1.40
CA ILE A 20 -0.14 -0.50 -0.95
C ILE A 20 1.33 -0.15 -0.80
N PHE A 21 2.12 -0.97 -0.10
CA PHE A 21 3.55 -0.72 0.04
C PHE A 21 4.27 -0.69 -1.32
N GLU A 22 3.93 -1.58 -2.26
CA GLU A 22 4.51 -1.54 -3.59
C GLU A 22 4.26 -0.20 -4.30
N ILE A 23 3.01 0.29 -4.28
CA ILE A 23 2.64 1.56 -4.92
C ILE A 23 3.40 2.73 -4.29
N MET A 24 3.44 2.78 -2.95
CA MET A 24 4.11 3.85 -2.23
C MET A 24 5.63 3.84 -2.42
N LEU A 25 6.24 2.66 -2.49
CA LEU A 25 7.67 2.52 -2.77
C LEU A 25 7.99 2.92 -4.23
N ARG A 26 7.16 2.53 -5.21
CA ARG A 26 7.32 2.98 -6.60
C ARG A 26 7.31 4.50 -6.71
N LYS A 27 6.40 5.18 -5.98
CA LYS A 27 6.39 6.66 -5.91
C LYS A 27 7.72 7.19 -5.38
N SER A 28 8.21 6.62 -4.28
CA SER A 28 9.43 7.05 -3.59
C SER A 28 10.68 6.91 -4.47
N PHE A 29 10.75 5.84 -5.27
CA PHE A 29 11.83 5.62 -6.22
C PHE A 29 11.63 6.30 -7.59
N LYS A 30 10.59 7.14 -7.73
CA LYS A 30 10.20 7.78 -9.01
C LYS A 30 10.07 6.76 -10.15
N SER A 31 9.67 5.54 -9.80
CA SER A 31 9.49 4.44 -10.73
C SER A 31 8.16 4.55 -11.46
N GLU A 32 8.06 3.87 -12.58
CA GLU A 32 6.85 3.85 -13.38
C GLU A 32 5.65 3.26 -12.62
N MET A 33 4.53 3.99 -12.68
CA MET A 33 3.24 3.63 -12.07
C MET A 33 2.42 2.70 -12.98
N ALA A 34 3.06 1.64 -13.49
CA ALA A 34 2.43 0.59 -14.26
C ALA A 34 2.63 -0.75 -13.54
N THR A 35 1.75 -1.04 -12.59
CA THR A 35 1.73 -2.31 -11.86
C THR A 35 0.29 -2.80 -11.67
N ASP A 36 0.10 -4.11 -11.66
CA ASP A 36 -1.19 -4.74 -11.36
C ASP A 36 -1.72 -4.37 -9.97
N SER A 37 -0.82 -4.07 -9.03
CA SER A 37 -1.16 -3.62 -7.68
C SER A 37 -2.02 -2.35 -7.70
N ILE A 38 -1.79 -1.43 -8.63
CA ILE A 38 -2.62 -0.23 -8.80
C ILE A 38 -4.04 -0.62 -9.21
N ARG A 39 -4.20 -1.60 -10.12
CA ARG A 39 -5.52 -2.05 -10.56
C ARG A 39 -6.29 -2.73 -9.43
N VAL A 40 -5.61 -3.54 -8.61
CA VAL A 40 -6.20 -4.21 -7.43
C VAL A 40 -6.67 -3.16 -6.44
N VAL A 41 -5.75 -2.31 -5.97
CA VAL A 41 -6.06 -1.28 -4.97
C VAL A 41 -7.09 -0.29 -5.47
N ALA A 42 -7.01 0.14 -6.74
CA ALA A 42 -8.00 1.07 -7.29
C ALA A 42 -9.41 0.47 -7.32
N LYS A 43 -9.56 -0.83 -7.60
CA LYS A 43 -10.88 -1.49 -7.57
C LYS A 43 -11.44 -1.57 -6.17
N ASP A 44 -10.59 -1.83 -5.19
CA ASP A 44 -10.98 -1.88 -3.78
C ASP A 44 -11.40 -0.50 -3.29
N LEU A 45 -10.58 0.52 -3.58
CA LEU A 45 -10.79 1.89 -3.11
C LEU A 45 -11.85 2.65 -3.89
N TYR A 46 -12.03 2.38 -5.19
CA TYR A 46 -12.95 3.11 -6.07
C TYR A 46 -13.87 2.14 -6.82
N PRO A 47 -14.70 1.34 -6.12
CA PRO A 47 -15.46 0.24 -6.72
C PRO A 47 -16.48 0.69 -7.78
N ASN A 48 -16.91 1.96 -7.71
CA ASN A 48 -17.86 2.56 -8.65
C ASN A 48 -17.19 3.16 -9.90
N GLU A 49 -15.86 3.22 -9.96
CA GLU A 49 -15.13 3.80 -11.09
C GLU A 49 -14.74 2.73 -12.11
N LYS A 50 -14.90 3.04 -13.41
CA LYS A 50 -14.50 2.14 -14.50
C LYS A 50 -12.99 2.19 -14.71
N ILE A 51 -12.26 1.27 -14.07
CA ILE A 51 -10.80 1.17 -14.18
C ILE A 51 -10.42 0.39 -15.44
N VAL A 52 -10.05 1.11 -16.50
CA VAL A 52 -9.59 0.52 -17.77
C VAL A 52 -8.08 0.22 -17.68
N GLY A 53 -7.65 -0.95 -18.16
CA GLY A 53 -6.23 -1.38 -18.16
C GLY A 53 -5.33 -0.64 -19.16
N ARG A 54 -5.33 0.69 -19.15
CA ARG A 54 -4.45 1.54 -19.96
C ARG A 54 -3.41 2.20 -19.05
N TYR A 55 -2.21 2.42 -19.59
CA TYR A 55 -1.10 3.04 -18.87
C TYR A 55 -1.47 4.36 -18.16
N LYS A 56 -2.12 5.29 -18.88
CA LYS A 56 -2.56 6.58 -18.33
C LYS A 56 -3.53 6.41 -17.16
N THR A 57 -4.35 5.37 -17.20
CA THR A 57 -5.28 5.03 -16.12
C THR A 57 -4.53 4.58 -14.87
N TYR A 58 -3.49 3.74 -15.01
CA TYR A 58 -2.68 3.31 -13.87
C TYR A 58 -1.87 4.46 -13.27
N ALA A 59 -1.30 5.35 -14.09
CA ALA A 59 -0.65 6.55 -13.58
C ALA A 59 -1.61 7.47 -12.81
N TYR A 60 -2.84 7.66 -13.30
CA TYR A 60 -3.87 8.43 -12.62
C TYR A 60 -4.25 7.83 -11.27
N TYR A 61 -4.66 6.55 -11.24
CA TYR A 61 -5.05 5.90 -10.00
C TYR A 61 -3.88 5.70 -9.03
N GLY A 62 -2.67 5.44 -9.53
CA GLY A 62 -1.47 5.34 -8.71
C GLY A 62 -1.21 6.63 -7.93
N ASN A 63 -1.32 7.79 -8.58
CA ASN A 63 -1.22 9.08 -7.87
C ASN A 63 -2.39 9.30 -6.91
N LYS A 64 -3.63 9.02 -7.34
CA LYS A 64 -4.82 9.14 -6.49
C LYS A 64 -4.70 8.30 -5.21
N ILE A 65 -4.22 7.06 -5.31
CA ILE A 65 -3.96 6.16 -4.18
C ILE A 65 -2.88 6.74 -3.26
N VAL A 66 -1.77 7.24 -3.82
CA VAL A 66 -0.70 7.88 -3.04
C VAL A 66 -1.24 9.05 -2.24
N ASP A 67 -2.06 9.90 -2.87
CA ASP A 67 -2.63 11.07 -2.21
C ASP A 67 -3.59 10.66 -1.08
N THR A 68 -4.45 9.67 -1.31
CA THR A 68 -5.32 9.09 -0.27
C THR A 68 -4.51 8.52 0.89
N VAL A 69 -3.51 7.67 0.61
CA VAL A 69 -2.68 7.06 1.66
C VAL A 69 -1.92 8.12 2.46
N THR A 70 -1.41 9.15 1.78
CA THR A 70 -0.69 10.26 2.43
C THR A 70 -1.58 11.03 3.41
N LYS A 71 -2.85 11.21 3.06
CA LYS A 71 -3.82 11.93 3.89
C LYS A 71 -4.32 11.08 5.06
N GLU A 72 -4.63 9.82 4.81
CA GLU A 72 -5.38 8.98 5.75
C GLU A 72 -4.47 8.09 6.61
N ARG A 73 -3.25 7.78 6.14
CA ARG A 73 -2.35 6.79 6.75
C ARG A 73 -0.91 7.30 6.87
N PRO A 74 -0.66 8.31 7.72
CA PRO A 74 0.69 8.85 7.96
C PRO A 74 1.66 7.81 8.55
N ASP A 75 1.14 6.80 9.24
CA ASP A 75 1.89 5.64 9.73
C ASP A 75 2.53 4.83 8.59
N ILE A 76 1.79 4.61 7.49
CA ILE A 76 2.33 3.96 6.28
C ILE A 76 3.40 4.83 5.64
N ILE A 77 3.21 6.15 5.58
CA ILE A 77 4.20 7.08 5.01
C ILE A 77 5.54 6.98 5.75
N ASN A 78 5.50 6.97 7.08
CA ASN A 78 6.69 6.84 7.92
C ASN A 78 7.38 5.49 7.67
N ASP A 79 6.63 4.39 7.62
CA ASP A 79 7.19 3.07 7.35
C ASP A 79 7.79 2.97 5.93
N VAL A 80 7.14 3.56 4.91
CA VAL A 80 7.65 3.64 3.53
C VAL A 80 8.99 4.37 3.49
N GLN A 81 9.16 5.45 4.27
CA GLN A 81 10.43 6.16 4.38
C GLN A 81 11.51 5.27 5.00
N VAL A 82 11.20 4.56 6.09
CA VAL A 82 12.11 3.61 6.74
C VAL A 82 12.54 2.51 5.77
N ILE A 83 11.59 1.91 5.05
CA ILE A 83 11.86 0.87 4.04
C ILE A 83 12.74 1.43 2.92
N THR A 84 12.43 2.64 2.44
CA THR A 84 13.20 3.31 1.39
C THR A 84 14.65 3.51 1.81
N ASP A 85 14.90 3.95 3.04
CA ASP A 85 16.25 4.15 3.55
C ASP A 85 16.98 2.83 3.83
N PHE A 86 16.25 1.79 4.25
CA PHE A 86 16.77 0.44 4.33
C PHE A 86 17.23 -0.07 2.95
N LEU A 87 16.42 0.09 1.90
CA LEU A 87 16.76 -0.32 0.54
C LEU A 87 17.94 0.47 -0.04
N LYS A 88 18.05 1.77 0.23
CA LYS A 88 19.20 2.58 -0.18
C LYS A 88 20.51 2.10 0.46
N LYS A 89 20.47 1.64 1.71
CA LYS A 89 21.63 1.06 2.43
C LYS A 89 21.95 -0.35 1.95
N ASN A 90 20.94 -1.10 1.51
CA ASN A 90 21.05 -2.52 1.13
C ASN A 90 20.80 -2.76 -0.37
N LYS A 91 21.54 -2.09 -1.24
CA LYS A 91 21.32 -2.13 -2.71
C LYS A 91 21.39 -3.53 -3.36
N LYS A 92 22.00 -4.50 -2.68
CA LYS A 92 22.17 -5.89 -3.17
C LYS A 92 21.26 -6.89 -2.43
N ILE A 93 20.27 -6.42 -1.67
CA ILE A 93 19.33 -7.31 -0.99
C ILE A 93 18.61 -8.22 -1.99
N SER A 94 18.50 -9.51 -1.67
CA SER A 94 17.74 -10.43 -2.51
C SER A 94 16.24 -10.19 -2.38
N LYS A 95 15.46 -10.65 -3.37
CA LYS A 95 14.00 -10.59 -3.29
C LYS A 95 13.44 -11.33 -2.06
N GLN A 96 14.04 -12.47 -1.70
CA GLN A 96 13.63 -13.26 -0.55
C GLN A 96 13.90 -12.52 0.76
N GLN A 97 15.11 -11.97 0.93
CA GLN A 97 15.46 -11.18 2.12
C GLN A 97 14.56 -9.95 2.26
N PHE A 98 14.22 -9.31 1.14
CA PHE A 98 13.29 -8.19 1.16
C PHE A 98 11.87 -8.64 1.54
N ALA A 99 11.40 -9.78 1.03
CA ALA A 99 10.10 -10.34 1.42
C ALA A 99 10.03 -10.66 2.92
N GLU A 100 11.08 -11.29 3.48
CA GLU A 100 11.22 -11.55 4.91
C GLU A 100 11.22 -10.24 5.72
N TYR A 101 11.95 -9.23 5.26
CA TYR A 101 11.93 -7.90 5.88
C TYR A 101 10.54 -7.25 5.81
N MET A 102 9.80 -7.42 4.71
CA MET A 102 8.46 -6.86 4.56
C MET A 102 7.41 -7.56 5.43
N GLN A 103 7.65 -8.80 5.85
CA GLN A 103 6.72 -9.58 6.68
C GLN A 103 6.39 -8.88 8.00
N GLN A 104 7.32 -8.11 8.57
CA GLN A 104 7.05 -7.34 9.80
C GLN A 104 5.94 -6.30 9.62
N TYR A 105 5.81 -5.70 8.43
CA TYR A 105 4.77 -4.72 8.13
C TYR A 105 3.43 -5.40 7.84
N ILE A 106 3.45 -6.57 7.19
CA ILE A 106 2.25 -7.40 7.05
C ILE A 106 1.73 -7.83 8.43
N ASN A 107 2.62 -8.25 9.34
CA ASN A 107 2.22 -8.61 10.70
C ASN A 107 1.71 -7.39 11.50
N LYS A 108 2.25 -6.19 11.25
CA LYS A 108 1.83 -4.94 11.91
C LYS A 108 0.44 -4.48 11.48
N TYR A 109 0.14 -4.53 10.18
CA TYR A 109 -1.10 -4.00 9.61
C TYR A 109 -2.17 -5.04 9.31
N GLY A 110 -1.79 -6.33 9.31
CA GLY A 110 -2.58 -7.41 8.76
C GLY A 110 -2.37 -7.59 7.27
N GLU A 111 -2.91 -8.68 6.72
CA GLU A 111 -2.89 -8.96 5.27
C GLU A 111 -3.64 -7.89 4.47
N ASN A 112 -4.70 -7.34 5.06
CA ASN A 112 -5.50 -6.26 4.49
C ASN A 112 -5.48 -5.04 5.40
N ILE A 113 -5.51 -3.88 4.77
CA ILE A 113 -5.42 -2.58 5.39
C ILE A 113 -6.65 -1.75 5.04
N ASP A 114 -7.22 -1.11 6.06
CA ASP A 114 -8.38 -0.25 5.89
C ASP A 114 -7.90 1.14 5.45
N ILE A 115 -8.46 1.62 4.33
CA ILE A 115 -8.23 2.96 3.78
C ILE A 115 -9.60 3.60 3.52
N THR A 116 -9.80 4.77 4.10
CA THR A 116 -11.00 5.58 3.85
C THR A 116 -10.76 6.44 2.61
N VAL A 117 -11.71 6.46 1.68
CA VAL A 117 -11.68 7.32 0.47
C VAL A 117 -12.79 8.35 0.48
#